data_AF-A0A0T0MGQ9-F1
#
_entry.id   AF-A0A0T0MGQ9-F1
#
_cell.length_a   1.000
_cell.length_b   1.000
_cell.length_c   1.000
_cell.angle_alpha   90.00
_cell.angle_beta   90.00
_cell.angle_gamma   90.00
#
_symmetry.space_group_name_H-M   'P 1'
#
loop_
_entity.id
_entity.type
_entity.pdbx_description
1 polymer ?
#
loop_
_entity_poly.entity_id
_entity_poly.type
_entity_poly.pdbx_seq_one_letter_code
_entity_poly.pdbx_strand_id
1 'polypeptide(L)'
;MDDDTTVSRGEHSLNGDWSAQLDQLQARLLAAGEGWLVWCAAHGVDPLGSDVDELERAALALRDRGGSAQEVLDLLDQVGSTTGMWRTSEWLHLRRTILTRAGAPPMTVQEFIKVPGGVLRTHGRASCAGPEPCPIHRPSGHPLRMAPMAWRADVGLLERICQHGVHHPDTDALAHLRRNDADLDVAELARHHCDGCCREAK
;
A
#
# COMPACT_ATOMS: atom_id res chain seq x y z
N MET A 1 -26.07 -23.04 52.87
CA MET A 1 -25.90 -21.75 53.55
C MET A 1 -24.68 -21.09 52.95
N ASP A 2 -24.92 -20.59 51.73
CA ASP A 2 -24.55 -19.27 51.22
C ASP A 2 -23.14 -18.77 51.51
N ASP A 3 -22.25 -19.08 50.56
CA ASP A 3 -20.93 -18.47 50.39
C ASP A 3 -21.12 -17.22 49.51
N ASP A 4 -21.24 -16.07 50.15
CA ASP A 4 -21.51 -14.76 49.55
C ASP A 4 -20.20 -14.14 49.04
N THR A 5 -19.80 -14.51 47.82
CA THR A 5 -18.64 -13.93 47.14
C THR A 5 -19.05 -12.62 46.46
N THR A 6 -19.01 -11.51 47.19
CA THR A 6 -19.14 -10.16 46.62
C THR A 6 -17.97 -9.85 45.69
N VAL A 7 -18.19 -9.99 44.39
CA VAL A 7 -17.29 -9.48 43.33
C VAL A 7 -17.45 -7.96 43.25
N SER A 8 -16.49 -7.22 43.78
CA SER A 8 -16.37 -5.78 43.59
C SER A 8 -16.04 -5.48 42.13
N ARG A 9 -17.05 -5.07 41.35
CA ARG A 9 -16.86 -4.44 40.05
C ARG A 9 -16.15 -3.10 40.29
N GLY A 10 -14.84 -3.07 40.05
CA GLY A 10 -14.11 -1.83 39.93
C GLY A 10 -14.69 -1.01 38.77
N GLU A 11 -15.37 0.08 39.09
CA GLU A 11 -15.73 1.12 38.13
C GLU A 11 -14.43 1.77 37.65
N HIS A 12 -13.85 1.23 36.58
CA HIS A 12 -12.83 1.94 35.82
C HIS A 12 -13.49 3.19 35.23
N SER A 13 -13.23 4.34 35.86
CA SER A 13 -13.62 5.66 35.35
C SER A 13 -13.03 5.85 33.95
N LEU A 14 -13.85 5.60 32.92
CA LEU A 14 -13.56 5.90 31.51
C LEU A 14 -13.79 7.38 31.18
N ASN A 15 -13.82 8.25 32.19
CA ASN A 15 -14.00 9.69 32.03
C ASN A 15 -12.66 10.38 31.77
N GLY A 16 -11.98 9.98 30.70
CA GLY A 16 -10.96 10.85 30.10
C GLY A 16 -11.62 12.14 29.61
N ASP A 17 -10.89 13.25 29.65
CA ASP A 17 -11.35 14.54 29.14
C ASP A 17 -11.44 14.50 27.60
N TRP A 18 -12.59 14.00 27.11
CA TRP A 18 -12.91 13.91 25.69
C TRP A 18 -12.86 15.27 24.99
N SER A 19 -13.12 16.37 25.71
CA SER A 19 -13.08 17.71 25.12
C SER A 19 -11.65 18.06 24.71
N ALA A 20 -10.70 17.90 25.63
CA ALA A 20 -9.29 18.17 25.34
C ALA A 20 -8.74 17.29 24.21
N GLN A 21 -9.17 16.03 24.12
CA GLN A 21 -8.77 15.12 23.05
C GLN A 21 -9.32 15.53 21.68
N LEU A 22 -10.58 15.97 21.63
CA LEU A 22 -11.20 16.49 20.41
C LEU A 22 -10.52 17.78 19.93
N ASP A 23 -10.24 18.70 20.86
CA ASP A 23 -9.54 19.95 20.54
C ASP A 23 -8.15 19.67 19.97
N GLN A 24 -7.42 18.72 20.56
CA GLN A 24 -6.12 18.30 20.05
C GLN A 24 -6.21 17.66 18.66
N LEU A 25 -7.21 16.81 18.41
CA LEU A 25 -7.43 16.21 17.09
C LEU A 25 -7.75 17.30 16.05
N GLN A 26 -8.66 18.23 16.37
CA GLN A 26 -9.04 19.31 15.47
C GLN A 26 -7.84 20.20 15.12
N ALA A 27 -7.03 20.56 16.11
CA ALA A 27 -5.82 21.36 15.89
C ALA A 27 -4.83 20.67 14.94
N ARG A 28 -4.65 19.35 15.10
CA ARG A 28 -3.77 18.56 14.20
C ARG A 28 -4.29 18.50 12.77
N LEU A 29 -5.58 18.25 12.59
CA LEU A 29 -6.19 18.20 11.25
C LEU A 29 -6.14 19.56 10.55
N LEU A 30 -6.31 20.66 11.29
CA LEU A 30 -6.13 22.01 10.74
C LEU A 30 -4.69 22.25 10.30
N ALA A 31 -3.70 21.95 11.15
CA ALA A 31 -2.29 22.08 10.82
C ALA A 31 -1.90 21.22 9.59
N ALA A 32 -2.46 20.02 9.48
CA ALA A 32 -2.27 19.15 8.33
C ALA A 32 -2.84 19.77 7.04
N GLY A 33 -4.04 20.36 7.11
CA GLY A 33 -4.66 21.08 5.98
C GLY A 33 -3.86 22.32 5.55
N GLU A 34 -3.34 23.10 6.49
CA GLU A 34 -2.45 24.23 6.20
C GLU A 34 -1.15 23.76 5.54
N GLY A 35 -0.55 22.70 6.06
CA GLY A 35 0.65 22.08 5.49
C GLY A 35 0.45 21.60 4.06
N TRP A 36 -0.73 21.05 3.75
CA TRP A 36 -1.13 20.67 2.39
C TRP A 36 -1.18 21.89 1.45
N LEU A 37 -1.88 22.96 1.85
CA LEU A 37 -1.99 24.17 1.03
C LEU A 37 -0.62 24.81 0.75
N VAL A 38 0.26 24.87 1.74
CA VAL A 38 1.64 25.37 1.57
C VAL A 38 2.41 24.50 0.59
N TRP A 39 2.30 23.18 0.70
CA TRP A 39 2.96 22.25 -0.23
C TRP A 39 2.43 22.41 -1.66
N CYS A 40 1.12 22.49 -1.83
CA CYS A 40 0.48 22.71 -3.13
C CYS A 40 0.95 24.01 -3.79
N ALA A 41 0.96 25.11 -3.05
CA ALA A 41 1.42 26.41 -3.53
C ALA A 41 2.89 26.36 -3.97
N ALA A 42 3.75 25.66 -3.23
CA ALA A 42 5.16 25.50 -3.58
C ALA A 42 5.41 24.65 -4.82
N HIS A 43 4.47 23.77 -5.20
CA HIS A 43 4.62 22.81 -6.30
C HIS A 43 3.68 23.07 -7.49
N GLY A 44 2.84 24.11 -7.43
CA GLY A 44 1.87 24.44 -8.48
C GLY A 44 0.75 23.41 -8.63
N VAL A 45 0.37 22.75 -7.53
CA VAL A 45 -0.70 21.74 -7.51
C VAL A 45 -2.02 22.40 -7.08
N ASP A 46 -3.13 22.05 -7.75
CA ASP A 46 -4.47 22.44 -7.31
C ASP A 46 -4.87 21.61 -6.08
N PRO A 47 -5.05 22.21 -4.89
CA PRO A 47 -5.35 21.46 -3.67
C PRO A 47 -6.70 20.74 -3.69
N LEU A 48 -7.62 21.10 -4.59
CA LEU A 48 -8.93 20.47 -4.75
C LEU A 48 -8.98 19.52 -5.96
N GLY A 49 -8.13 19.76 -6.96
CA GLY A 49 -8.00 18.95 -8.18
C GLY A 49 -6.91 17.88 -8.11
N SER A 50 -6.24 17.74 -6.97
CA SER A 50 -5.11 16.83 -6.82
C SER A 50 -5.49 15.36 -6.92
N ASP A 51 -4.51 14.51 -7.22
CA ASP A 51 -4.65 13.04 -7.20
C ASP A 51 -3.90 12.38 -6.02
N VAL A 52 -4.03 11.05 -5.91
CA VAL A 52 -3.37 10.26 -4.85
C VAL A 52 -1.85 10.29 -4.97
N ASP A 53 -1.30 10.39 -6.19
CA ASP A 53 0.14 10.41 -6.42
C ASP A 53 0.74 11.75 -5.91
N GLU A 54 0.01 12.86 -6.03
CA GLU A 54 0.37 14.15 -5.43
C GLU A 54 0.33 14.15 -3.91
N LEU A 55 -0.73 13.58 -3.33
CA LEU A 55 -0.84 13.41 -1.89
C LEU A 55 0.29 12.53 -1.33
N GLU A 56 0.65 11.46 -2.04
CA GLU A 56 1.81 10.63 -1.69
C GLU A 56 3.10 11.45 -1.68
N ARG A 57 3.36 12.26 -2.72
CA ARG A 57 4.55 13.12 -2.78
C ARG A 57 4.61 14.10 -1.60
N ALA A 58 3.49 14.71 -1.22
CA ALA A 58 3.42 15.62 -0.08
C ALA A 58 3.70 14.90 1.25
N ALA A 59 3.13 13.72 1.45
CA ALA A 59 3.34 12.89 2.64
C ALA A 59 4.81 12.45 2.78
N LEU A 60 5.45 12.03 1.69
CA LEU A 60 6.87 11.68 1.67
C LEU A 60 7.74 12.91 1.96
N ALA A 61 7.45 14.06 1.33
CA ALA A 61 8.17 15.30 1.60
C ALA A 61 8.03 15.79 3.07
N LEU A 62 6.88 15.55 3.70
CA LEU A 62 6.67 15.79 5.13
C LEU A 62 7.53 14.87 6.00
N ARG A 63 7.64 13.59 5.65
CA ARG A 63 8.50 12.65 6.35
C ARG A 63 9.98 13.02 6.20
N ASP A 64 10.41 13.37 5.00
CA ASP A 64 11.82 13.69 4.70
C ASP A 64 12.31 14.95 5.43
N ARG A 65 11.40 15.90 5.74
CA ARG A 65 11.70 17.06 6.60
C ARG A 65 11.63 16.76 8.11
N GLY A 66 11.48 15.49 8.50
CA GLY A 66 11.42 15.04 9.88
C GLY A 66 10.03 14.97 10.50
N GLY A 67 8.97 15.04 9.69
CA GLY A 67 7.59 14.85 10.16
C GLY A 67 7.37 13.45 10.75
N SER A 68 6.61 13.40 11.83
CA SER A 68 6.23 12.17 12.53
C SER A 68 5.26 11.31 11.70
N ALA A 69 5.19 10.02 12.03
CA ALA A 69 4.21 9.11 11.43
C ALA A 69 2.76 9.59 11.62
N GLN A 70 2.46 10.20 12.78
CA GLN A 70 1.13 10.74 13.06
C GLN A 70 0.81 11.95 12.17
N GLU A 71 1.75 12.88 11.97
CA GLU A 71 1.54 14.04 11.08
C GLU A 71 1.32 13.61 9.63
N VAL A 72 2.01 12.54 9.19
CA VAL A 72 1.77 11.94 7.86
C VAL A 72 0.36 11.39 7.75
N LEU A 73 -0.12 10.66 8.76
CA LEU A 73 -1.49 10.13 8.76
C LEU A 73 -2.53 11.25 8.85
N ASP A 74 -2.30 12.27 9.67
CA ASP A 74 -3.19 13.43 9.79
C ASP A 74 -3.31 14.17 8.45
N LEU A 75 -2.22 14.30 7.69
CA LEU A 75 -2.23 14.82 6.32
C LEU A 75 -3.09 13.96 5.39
N LEU A 76 -2.87 12.64 5.37
CA LEU A 76 -3.64 11.74 4.50
C LEU A 76 -5.13 11.75 4.82
N ASP A 77 -5.47 11.75 6.11
CA ASP A 77 -6.86 11.75 6.59
C ASP A 77 -7.56 13.07 6.30
N GLN A 78 -6.89 14.20 6.54
CA GLN A 78 -7.44 15.52 6.26
C GLN A 78 -7.65 15.75 4.76
N VAL A 79 -6.62 15.51 3.93
CA VAL A 79 -6.73 15.70 2.47
C VAL A 79 -7.68 14.67 1.87
N GLY A 80 -7.59 13.42 2.31
CA GLY A 80 -8.47 12.33 1.88
C GLY A 80 -9.93 12.67 2.11
N SER A 81 -10.27 13.16 3.30
CA SER A 81 -11.62 13.60 3.69
C SER A 81 -12.12 14.77 2.85
N THR A 82 -11.32 15.84 2.74
CA THR A 82 -11.72 17.10 2.09
C THR A 82 -11.85 17.00 0.57
N THR A 83 -11.04 16.19 -0.08
CA THR A 83 -11.08 15.96 -1.54
C THR A 83 -12.00 14.79 -1.95
N GLY A 84 -12.42 13.97 -0.97
CA GLY A 84 -13.20 12.76 -1.24
C GLY A 84 -12.39 11.55 -1.70
N MET A 85 -11.05 11.65 -1.78
CA MET A 85 -10.15 10.54 -2.14
C MET A 85 -10.30 9.32 -1.23
N TRP A 86 -10.74 9.49 0.02
CA TRP A 86 -10.91 8.40 0.98
C TRP A 86 -11.83 7.26 0.49
N ARG A 87 -12.63 7.50 -0.54
CA ARG A 87 -13.53 6.52 -1.17
C ARG A 87 -12.85 5.67 -2.25
N THR A 88 -11.60 5.93 -2.57
CA THR A 88 -10.85 5.26 -3.63
C THR A 88 -9.96 4.14 -3.07
N SER A 89 -9.74 3.08 -3.85
CA SER A 89 -8.82 2.01 -3.46
C SER A 89 -7.37 2.47 -3.39
N GLU A 90 -7.00 3.44 -4.22
CA GLU A 90 -5.68 4.05 -4.29
C GLU A 90 -5.34 4.75 -2.99
N TRP A 91 -6.26 5.56 -2.44
CA TRP A 91 -6.06 6.21 -1.15
C TRP A 91 -5.97 5.20 0.00
N LEU A 92 -6.83 4.18 0.02
CA LEU A 92 -6.77 3.13 1.05
C LEU A 92 -5.43 2.38 1.01
N HIS A 93 -4.93 2.08 -0.18
CA HIS A 93 -3.62 1.48 -0.37
C HIS A 93 -2.50 2.40 0.11
N LEU A 94 -2.52 3.68 -0.28
CA LEU A 94 -1.56 4.68 0.16
C LEU A 94 -1.53 4.78 1.70
N ARG A 95 -2.69 4.98 2.32
CA ARG A 95 -2.79 5.10 3.79
C ARG A 95 -2.25 3.87 4.52
N ARG A 96 -2.47 2.66 3.99
CA ARG A 96 -1.96 1.42 4.59
C ARG A 96 -0.44 1.30 4.46
N THR A 97 0.15 1.78 3.36
CA THR A 97 1.54 1.48 2.99
C THR A 97 2.51 2.64 3.24
N ILE A 98 2.04 3.88 3.41
CA ILE A 98 2.91 5.06 3.47
C ILE A 98 3.95 5.00 4.59
N LEU A 99 3.57 4.44 5.75
CA LEU A 99 4.44 4.38 6.92
C LEU A 99 5.45 3.23 6.86
N THR A 100 5.15 2.17 6.10
CA THR A 100 6.04 1.02 5.92
C THR A 100 7.02 1.19 4.75
N ARG A 101 6.75 2.14 3.84
CA ARG A 101 7.62 2.51 2.70
C ARG A 101 8.87 3.31 3.08
N ALA A 102 9.66 2.84 4.05
CA ALA A 102 10.97 3.42 4.33
C ALA A 102 11.96 3.05 3.20
N GLY A 103 12.31 4.02 2.34
CA GLY A 103 13.40 3.89 1.36
C GLY A 103 13.03 3.44 -0.06
N ALA A 104 11.75 3.39 -0.44
CA ALA A 104 11.37 3.19 -1.83
C ALA A 104 11.59 4.50 -2.63
N PRO A 105 12.35 4.51 -3.73
CA PRO A 105 12.55 5.71 -4.54
C PRO A 105 11.21 6.25 -5.08
N PRO A 106 11.08 7.57 -5.31
CA PRO A 106 9.87 8.14 -5.89
C PRO A 106 9.51 7.40 -7.19
N MET A 107 8.23 7.05 -7.35
CA MET A 107 7.69 6.42 -8.57
C MET A 107 7.64 7.43 -9.74
N THR A 108 8.75 8.06 -10.10
CA THR A 108 8.78 9.16 -11.08
C THR A 108 8.92 8.71 -12.52
N VAL A 109 9.00 7.41 -12.78
CA VAL A 109 8.80 6.85 -14.13
C VAL A 109 7.83 5.69 -13.99
N GLN A 110 6.61 5.86 -14.50
CA GLN A 110 5.64 4.79 -14.60
C GLN A 110 5.74 4.18 -16.00
N GLU A 111 5.81 2.85 -16.08
CA GLU A 111 5.74 2.10 -17.33
C GLU A 111 4.43 1.33 -17.37
N PHE A 112 3.83 1.26 -18.56
CA PHE A 112 2.54 0.60 -18.79
C PHE A 112 2.76 -0.63 -19.66
N ILE A 113 2.37 -1.79 -19.15
CA ILE A 113 2.63 -3.08 -19.80
C ILE A 113 1.31 -3.74 -20.14
N LYS A 114 1.14 -4.09 -21.41
CA LYS A 114 -0.04 -4.82 -21.86
C LYS A 114 0.01 -6.25 -21.34
N VAL A 115 -1.09 -6.68 -20.74
CA VAL A 115 -1.35 -8.06 -20.32
C VAL A 115 -2.71 -8.50 -20.87
N PRO A 116 -3.02 -9.80 -20.96
CA PRO A 116 -4.37 -10.25 -21.21
C PRO A 116 -5.33 -9.62 -20.19
N GLY A 117 -6.39 -9.00 -20.70
CA GLY A 117 -7.39 -8.34 -19.86
C GLY A 117 -7.09 -6.88 -19.46
N GLY A 118 -5.94 -6.30 -19.84
CA GLY A 118 -5.72 -4.87 -19.58
C GLY A 118 -4.28 -4.38 -19.67
N VAL A 119 -4.00 -3.33 -18.90
CA VAL A 119 -2.68 -2.70 -18.81
C VAL A 119 -2.28 -2.64 -17.35
N LEU A 120 -1.07 -3.11 -17.06
CA LEU A 120 -0.45 -2.99 -15.75
C LEU A 120 0.39 -1.73 -15.67
N ARG A 121 0.23 -1.00 -14.57
CA ARG A 121 1.09 0.12 -14.21
C ARG A 121 2.22 -0.40 -13.32
N THR A 122 3.47 -0.14 -13.68
CA THR A 122 4.66 -0.57 -12.94
C THR A 122 5.69 0.55 -12.86
N HIS A 123 6.73 0.36 -12.05
CA HIS A 123 7.90 1.25 -12.06
C HIS A 123 8.60 1.18 -13.41
N GLY A 124 9.25 2.27 -13.85
CA GLY A 124 10.01 2.27 -15.09
C GLY A 124 11.25 1.37 -15.00
N ARG A 125 11.65 0.77 -16.12
CA ARG A 125 12.82 -0.13 -16.18
C ARG A 125 14.08 0.38 -15.49
N ALA A 126 14.37 1.68 -15.55
CA ALA A 126 15.53 2.29 -14.89
C ALA A 126 15.50 2.17 -13.36
N SER A 127 14.32 2.12 -12.76
CA SER A 127 14.13 1.93 -11.31
C SER A 127 14.25 0.46 -10.89
N CYS A 128 14.38 -0.48 -11.84
CA CYS A 128 14.54 -1.91 -11.58
C CYS A 128 16.03 -2.30 -11.34
N ALA A 129 16.76 -1.48 -10.60
CA ALA A 129 18.20 -1.69 -10.33
C ALA A 129 18.48 -2.40 -8.99
N GLY A 130 17.45 -2.64 -8.17
CA GLY A 130 17.61 -3.28 -6.86
C GLY A 130 18.06 -4.74 -6.96
N PRO A 131 18.64 -5.30 -5.86
CA PRO A 131 19.11 -6.69 -5.82
C PRO A 131 17.97 -7.72 -5.95
N GLU A 132 16.74 -7.25 -5.79
CA GLU A 132 15.54 -8.07 -5.68
C GLU A 132 14.87 -8.34 -7.03
N PRO A 133 14.45 -9.58 -7.32
CA PRO A 133 13.78 -9.91 -8.57
C PRO A 133 12.54 -9.05 -8.78
N CYS A 134 12.37 -8.57 -10.01
CA CYS A 134 11.15 -7.93 -10.44
C CYS A 134 10.49 -8.86 -11.46
N PRO A 135 9.23 -9.29 -11.24
CA PRO A 135 8.58 -10.22 -12.16
C PRO A 135 8.50 -9.69 -13.60
N ILE A 136 8.52 -8.38 -13.76
CA ILE A 136 8.33 -7.71 -15.04
C ILE A 136 9.67 -7.47 -15.75
N HIS A 137 10.60 -6.76 -15.10
CA HIS A 137 11.81 -6.27 -15.76
C HIS A 137 13.02 -7.19 -15.59
N ARG A 138 13.06 -7.96 -14.50
CA ARG A 138 14.19 -8.81 -14.11
C ARG A 138 13.70 -10.03 -13.34
N PRO A 139 12.93 -10.92 -13.98
CA PRO A 139 12.39 -12.07 -13.30
C PRO A 139 13.51 -13.03 -12.93
N SER A 140 13.37 -13.72 -11.80
CA SER A 140 14.32 -14.73 -11.35
C SER A 140 14.29 -15.95 -12.28
N GLY A 141 15.26 -16.87 -12.10
CA GLY A 141 15.41 -18.08 -12.91
C GLY A 141 14.30 -19.13 -12.75
N HIS A 142 13.08 -18.77 -12.34
CA HIS A 142 11.99 -19.72 -12.13
C HIS A 142 11.40 -20.24 -13.48
N PRO A 143 10.74 -21.42 -13.49
CA PRO A 143 10.24 -22.08 -14.71
C PRO A 143 9.35 -21.23 -15.62
N LEU A 144 8.49 -20.42 -15.01
CA LEU A 144 7.47 -19.65 -15.72
C LEU A 144 7.87 -18.19 -15.97
N ARG A 145 9.13 -17.81 -15.78
CA ARG A 145 9.60 -16.42 -15.90
C ARG A 145 9.35 -15.77 -17.27
N MET A 146 9.28 -16.58 -18.32
CA MET A 146 9.03 -16.12 -19.70
C MET A 146 7.59 -16.33 -20.14
N ALA A 147 6.76 -16.95 -19.31
CA ALA A 147 5.36 -17.18 -19.64
C ALA A 147 4.59 -15.84 -19.68
N PRO A 148 3.52 -15.74 -20.51
CA PRO A 148 2.65 -14.57 -20.52
C PRO A 148 2.17 -14.21 -19.11
N MET A 149 2.16 -12.91 -18.80
CA MET A 149 1.69 -12.41 -17.50
C MET A 149 0.20 -12.10 -17.54
N ALA A 150 -0.51 -12.30 -16.44
CA ALA A 150 -1.88 -11.83 -16.23
C ALA A 150 -2.02 -11.16 -14.87
N TRP A 151 -2.88 -10.14 -14.77
CA TRP A 151 -3.18 -9.51 -13.49
C TRP A 151 -4.44 -10.09 -12.89
N ARG A 152 -4.33 -10.59 -11.66
CA ARG A 152 -5.45 -11.10 -10.89
C ARG A 152 -5.91 -10.03 -9.90
N ALA A 153 -6.90 -9.24 -10.34
CA ALA A 153 -7.33 -8.03 -9.65
C ALA A 153 -8.01 -8.27 -8.29
N ASP A 154 -8.68 -9.41 -8.09
CA ASP A 154 -9.39 -9.74 -6.85
C ASP A 154 -8.46 -9.93 -5.65
N VAL A 155 -7.22 -10.37 -5.88
CA VAL A 155 -6.21 -10.55 -4.82
C VAL A 155 -4.97 -9.67 -4.99
N GLY A 156 -4.92 -8.86 -6.05
CA GLY A 156 -3.80 -7.97 -6.32
C GLY A 156 -2.48 -8.71 -6.59
N LEU A 157 -2.53 -9.80 -7.35
CA LEU A 157 -1.38 -10.65 -7.62
C LEU A 157 -1.10 -10.78 -9.13
N LEU A 158 0.18 -10.79 -9.48
CA LEU A 158 0.61 -11.09 -10.84
C LEU A 158 0.74 -12.61 -11.03
N GLU A 159 0.21 -13.10 -12.14
CA GLU A 159 0.23 -14.51 -12.51
C GLU A 159 1.00 -14.73 -13.83
N ARG A 160 1.38 -15.98 -14.07
CA ARG A 160 1.95 -16.52 -15.29
C ARG A 160 1.01 -17.55 -15.89
N ILE A 161 0.75 -17.45 -17.19
CA ILE A 161 -0.07 -18.40 -17.94
C ILE A 161 0.85 -19.44 -18.56
N CYS A 162 0.83 -20.69 -18.08
CA CYS A 162 1.66 -21.74 -18.65
C CYS A 162 1.21 -22.12 -20.08
N GLN A 163 1.99 -22.95 -20.77
CA GLN A 163 1.67 -23.42 -22.12
C GLN A 163 0.35 -24.20 -22.23
N HIS A 164 -0.18 -24.71 -21.11
CA HIS A 164 -1.47 -25.40 -21.06
C HIS A 164 -2.64 -24.46 -20.76
N GLY A 165 -2.38 -23.14 -20.66
CA GLY A 165 -3.40 -22.13 -20.36
C GLY A 165 -3.75 -22.02 -18.87
N VAL A 166 -3.02 -22.69 -17.98
CA VAL A 166 -3.24 -22.63 -16.53
C VAL A 166 -2.54 -21.40 -15.94
N HIS A 167 -3.23 -20.71 -15.06
CA HIS A 167 -2.72 -19.56 -14.33
C HIS A 167 -1.95 -20.00 -13.08
N HIS A 168 -0.72 -19.53 -12.93
CA HIS A 168 0.14 -19.78 -11.78
C HIS A 168 0.54 -18.45 -11.14
N PRO A 169 0.54 -18.33 -9.80
CA PRO A 169 1.16 -17.21 -9.10
C PRO A 169 2.60 -16.98 -9.57
N ASP A 170 2.94 -15.75 -9.92
CA ASP A 170 4.33 -15.41 -10.25
C ASP A 170 5.21 -15.51 -8.99
N THR A 171 6.33 -16.23 -9.10
CA THR A 171 7.24 -16.50 -7.97
C THR A 171 7.88 -15.23 -7.42
N ASP A 172 8.26 -14.28 -8.28
CA ASP A 172 8.87 -13.03 -7.87
C ASP A 172 7.83 -12.07 -7.29
N ALA A 173 6.60 -12.09 -7.80
CA ALA A 173 5.49 -11.32 -7.22
C ALA A 173 5.17 -11.80 -5.79
N LEU A 174 5.09 -13.12 -5.57
CA LEU A 174 4.93 -13.68 -4.22
C LEU A 174 6.10 -13.33 -3.30
N ALA A 175 7.34 -13.39 -3.81
CA ALA A 175 8.53 -13.02 -3.05
C ALA A 175 8.54 -11.53 -2.69
N HIS A 176 8.01 -10.66 -3.54
CA HIS A 176 7.83 -9.24 -3.25
C HIS A 176 6.78 -9.04 -2.14
N LEU A 177 5.59 -9.65 -2.25
CA LEU A 177 4.54 -9.53 -1.23
C LEU A 177 5.03 -10.00 0.13
N ARG A 178 5.70 -11.15 0.21
CA ARG A 178 6.24 -11.69 1.48
C ARG A 178 7.17 -10.72 2.20
N ARG A 179 7.87 -9.85 1.47
CA ARG A 179 8.82 -8.89 2.05
C ARG A 179 8.19 -7.55 2.39
N ASN A 180 7.11 -7.16 1.71
CA ASN A 180 6.56 -5.81 1.79
C ASN A 180 5.19 -5.76 2.47
N ASP A 181 4.54 -6.90 2.67
CA ASP A 181 3.24 -7.00 3.32
C ASP A 181 3.27 -8.15 4.33
N ALA A 182 3.47 -7.80 5.60
CA ALA A 182 3.60 -8.76 6.70
C ALA A 182 2.27 -9.41 7.11
N ASP A 183 1.14 -8.78 6.77
CA ASP A 183 -0.19 -9.22 7.16
C ASP A 183 -0.84 -10.12 6.09
N LEU A 184 -0.30 -10.14 4.86
CA LEU A 184 -0.78 -11.02 3.80
C LEU A 184 -0.33 -12.48 4.01
N ASP A 185 -1.29 -13.40 3.94
CA ASP A 185 -1.01 -14.83 3.87
C ASP A 185 -0.52 -15.21 2.45
N VAL A 186 0.78 -15.04 2.23
CA VAL A 186 1.42 -15.40 0.96
C VAL A 186 1.36 -16.90 0.69
N ALA A 187 1.26 -17.75 1.72
CA ALA A 187 1.12 -19.19 1.53
C ALA A 187 -0.23 -19.52 0.90
N GLU A 188 -1.29 -18.82 1.32
CA GLU A 188 -2.61 -18.90 0.71
C GLU A 188 -2.58 -18.50 -0.76
N LEU A 189 -1.99 -17.34 -1.07
CA LEU A 189 -1.87 -16.83 -2.44
C LEU A 189 -1.04 -17.74 -3.34
N ALA A 190 -0.09 -18.49 -2.77
CA ALA A 190 0.71 -19.46 -3.51
C ALA A 190 -0.05 -20.75 -3.84
N ARG A 191 -1.19 -21.03 -3.18
CA ARG A 191 -2.02 -22.20 -3.50
C ARG A 191 -2.71 -21.99 -4.84
N HIS A 192 -2.49 -22.92 -5.76
CA HIS A 192 -3.08 -22.90 -7.10
C HIS A 192 -3.22 -24.33 -7.63
N HIS A 193 -4.10 -24.50 -8.62
CA HIS A 193 -4.12 -25.72 -9.41
C HIS A 193 -2.88 -25.75 -10.30
N CYS A 194 -1.94 -26.64 -10.04
CA CYS A 194 -0.73 -26.83 -10.85
C CYS A 194 -0.80 -28.16 -11.58
N ASP A 195 -0.50 -28.12 -12.88
CA ASP A 195 -0.35 -29.27 -13.78
C ASP A 195 1.08 -29.82 -13.81
N GLY A 196 1.97 -29.30 -12.96
CA GLY A 196 3.39 -29.65 -12.87
C GLY A 196 4.35 -28.61 -13.46
N CYS A 197 3.88 -27.67 -14.28
CA CYS A 197 4.75 -26.69 -14.95
C CYS A 197 5.49 -25.76 -13.99
N CYS A 198 4.96 -25.59 -12.78
CA CYS A 198 5.55 -24.76 -11.74
C CYS A 198 6.85 -25.35 -11.12
N ARG A 199 7.17 -26.63 -11.38
CA ARG A 199 8.29 -27.34 -10.71
C ARG A 199 9.48 -27.63 -11.63
N GLU A 200 9.29 -27.64 -12.93
CA GLU A 200 10.35 -28.04 -13.88
C GLU A 200 11.06 -26.80 -14.44
N ALA A 201 12.32 -26.57 -14.04
CA ALA A 201 13.20 -25.74 -14.86
C ALA A 201 13.56 -26.56 -16.11
N LYS A 202 12.86 -26.31 -17.21
CA LYS A 202 13.31 -26.81 -18.53
C LYS A 202 14.47 -25.97 -19.04
#